data_AF-A0A3N8FGF9-F1
#
_entry.id   AF-A0A3N8FGF9-F1
#
_cell.length_a   1.000
_cell.length_b   1.000
_cell.length_c   1.000
_cell.angle_alpha   90.00
_cell.angle_beta   90.00
_cell.angle_gamma   90.00
#
_symmetry.space_group_name_H-M   'P 1'
#
loop_
_entity.id
_entity.type
_entity.pdbx_description
1 polymer ?
#
loop_
_entity_poly.entity_id
_entity_poly.type
_entity_poly.pdbx_seq_one_letter_code
_entity_poly.pdbx_strand_id
1 'polypeptide(L)' 'MSCGEASASDLALKGVTDIERCGLSYDVVDEVVRMLREGWSVVQEEAEYLIASAAADPACCRMV' A
#
# COMPACT_ATOMS: atom_id res chain seq x y z
N MET A 1 -17.99 16.55 5.84
CA MET A 1 -16.90 15.54 5.79
C MET A 1 -15.71 16.13 6.52
N SER A 2 -15.39 15.62 7.71
CA SER A 2 -14.16 16.00 8.40
C SER A 2 -13.09 15.05 7.91
N CYS A 3 -12.19 15.51 7.05
CA CYS A 3 -10.96 14.76 6.76
C CYS A 3 -10.22 14.67 8.11
N GLY A 4 -10.01 13.47 8.63
CA GLY A 4 -9.29 13.24 9.88
C GLY A 4 -7.80 13.46 9.69
N GLU A 5 -7.42 14.64 9.19
CA GLU A 5 -6.04 15.04 9.03
C GLU A 5 -5.47 15.31 10.41
N ALA A 6 -4.43 14.56 10.77
CA ALA A 6 -3.69 14.79 12.01
C ALA A 6 -3.10 16.21 11.96
N SER A 7 -3.29 16.98 13.04
CA SER A 7 -2.72 18.32 13.10
C SER A 7 -1.20 18.24 13.12
N ALA A 8 -0.51 19.30 12.69
CA ALA A 8 0.95 19.38 12.77
C ALA A 8 1.48 19.14 14.20
N SER A 9 0.67 19.48 15.22
CA SER A 9 0.97 19.21 16.63
C SER A 9 0.91 17.73 16.97
N ASP A 10 -0.06 17.00 16.44
CA ASP A 10 -0.20 15.55 16.64
C ASP A 10 0.97 14.79 16.00
N LEU A 11 1.41 15.26 14.83
CA LEU A 11 2.57 14.74 14.10
C LEU A 11 3.88 15.04 14.85
N ALA A 12 4.05 16.26 15.38
CA ALA A 12 5.21 16.64 16.18
C ALA A 12 5.34 15.80 17.46
N LEU A 13 4.22 15.48 18.14
CA LEU A 13 4.20 14.58 19.29
C LEU A 13 4.64 13.14 18.94
N LYS A 14 4.50 12.74 17.67
CA LYS A 14 4.99 11.46 17.15
C LYS A 14 6.42 11.54 16.62
N GLY A 15 7.11 12.68 16.79
CA GLY A 15 8.46 12.91 16.28
C GLY A 15 8.53 13.18 14.78
N VAL A 16 7.39 13.41 14.14
CA VAL A 16 7.32 13.77 12.71
C VAL A 16 7.42 15.29 12.61
N THR A 17 8.65 15.78 12.42
CA THR A 17 8.97 17.22 12.38
C THR A 17 9.18 17.77 10.98
N ASP A 18 9.29 16.89 9.97
CA ASP A 18 9.62 17.28 8.60
C ASP A 18 8.50 16.91 7.62
N ILE A 19 7.37 17.60 7.77
CA ILE A 19 6.20 17.46 6.87
C ILE A 19 6.38 18.31 5.60
N GLU A 20 7.29 19.29 5.63
CA GLU A 20 7.51 20.22 4.51
C GLU A 20 8.64 19.78 3.56
N ARG A 21 9.57 18.88 3.96
CA ARG A 21 10.53 18.23 3.03
C ARG A 21 10.05 16.84 2.58
N CYS A 22 8.78 16.70 2.21
CA CYS A 22 8.29 15.49 1.53
C CYS A 22 8.82 15.32 0.09
N GLY A 23 9.77 16.13 -0.36
CA GLY A 23 10.41 15.97 -1.67
C GLY A 23 11.32 14.75 -1.68
N LEU A 24 10.78 13.60 -2.07
CA LEU A 24 11.60 12.45 -2.43
C LEU A 24 12.47 12.85 -3.63
N SER A 25 13.77 12.56 -3.56
CA SER A 25 14.63 12.70 -4.74
C SER A 25 14.20 11.70 -5.80
N TYR A 26 14.43 12.03 -7.07
CA TYR A 26 14.17 11.11 -8.18
C TYR A 26 14.90 9.77 -7.98
N ASP A 27 16.13 9.79 -7.47
CA ASP A 27 16.90 8.57 -7.16
C ASP A 27 16.20 7.68 -6.13
N VAL A 28 15.59 8.28 -5.09
CA VAL A 28 14.83 7.52 -4.08
C VAL A 28 13.55 6.94 -4.69
N VAL A 29 12.87 7.68 -5.56
CA VAL A 29 11.68 7.20 -6.27
C VAL A 29 12.04 6.04 -7.20
N ASP A 30 13.12 6.17 -7.98
CA ASP A 30 13.57 5.14 -8.92
C ASP A 30 13.96 3.86 -8.20
N GLU A 31 14.65 3.97 -7.06
CA GLU A 31 15.03 2.81 -6.25
C GLU A 31 13.81 2.09 -5.67
N VAL A 32 12.83 2.84 -5.15
CA VAL A 32 11.57 2.25 -4.66
C VAL A 32 10.81 1.57 -5.79
N VAL A 33 10.74 2.19 -6.97
CA VAL A 33 10.09 1.59 -8.15
C VAL A 33 10.82 0.32 -8.58
N ARG A 34 12.16 0.29 -8.55
CA ARG A 34 12.95 -0.90 -8.85
C ARG A 34 12.63 -2.04 -7.89
N MET A 35 12.65 -1.77 -6.59
CA MET A 35 12.33 -2.77 -5.55
C MET A 35 10.90 -3.31 -5.68
N LEU A 36 9.93 -2.43 -5.96
CA LEU A 36 8.54 -2.84 -6.17
C LEU A 36 8.39 -3.73 -7.41
N ARG A 37 9.09 -3.42 -8.51
CA ARG A 37 9.07 -4.24 -9.72
C ARG A 37 9.69 -5.61 -9.50
N GLU A 38 10.78 -5.70 -8.73
CA GLU A 38 11.43 -6.96 -8.38
C GLU A 38 10.51 -7.88 -7.56
N GLY A 39 9.74 -7.30 -6.64
CA GLY A 39 8.78 -8.06 -5.82
C GLY A 39 7.41 -8.31 -6.47
N TRP A 40 7.11 -7.65 -7.60
CA TRP A 40 5.76 -7.64 -8.17
C TRP A 40 5.28 -9.02 -8.63
N SER A 41 6.17 -9.85 -9.16
CA SER A 41 5.81 -11.20 -9.64
C SER A 41 5.23 -12.07 -8.53
N VAL A 42 5.82 -12.04 -7.33
CA VAL A 42 5.35 -12.80 -6.17
C VAL A 42 3.97 -12.31 -5.72
N VAL A 43 3.77 -10.99 -5.66
CA VAL A 43 2.46 -10.41 -5.31
C VAL A 43 1.40 -10.81 -6.33
N GLN A 44 1.75 -10.80 -7.61
CA GLN A 44 0.83 -11.18 -8.68
C GLN A 44 0.45 -12.66 -8.59
N GLU A 45 1.42 -13.56 -8.38
CA GLU A 45 1.17 -15.00 -8.23
C GLU A 45 0.23 -15.30 -7.06
N GLU A 46 0.49 -14.72 -5.89
CA GLU A 46 -0.35 -14.88 -4.71
C GLU A 46 -1.77 -14.33 -4.93
N ALA A 47 -1.90 -13.18 -5.62
CA ALA A 47 -3.19 -12.61 -5.95
C ALA A 47 -4.00 -13.53 -6.88
N GLU A 48 -3.37 -14.07 -7.92
CA GLU A 48 -3.99 -15.03 -8.85
C GLU A 48 -4.43 -16.31 -8.12
N TYR A 49 -3.59 -16.83 -7.22
CA TYR A 49 -3.93 -17.97 -6.38
C TYR A 49 -5.15 -17.71 -5.50
N LEU A 50 -5.23 -16.55 -4.84
CA LEU A 50 -6.35 -16.19 -3.99
C LEU A 50 -7.65 -16.03 -4.79
N ILE A 51 -7.59 -15.43 -5.98
CA ILE A 51 -8.74 -15.31 -6.90
C ILE A 51 -9.24 -16.69 -7.31
N ALA A 52 -8.34 -17.58 -7.75
CA ALA A 52 -8.69 -18.93 -8.15
C ALA A 52 -9.28 -19.74 -6.98
N SER A 53 -8.69 -19.61 -5.79
CA SER A 53 -9.16 -20.27 -4.57
C SER A 53 -10.56 -19.79 -4.16
N ALA A 54 -10.82 -18.48 -4.23
CA ALA A 54 -12.13 -17.91 -3.93
C ALA A 54 -13.20 -18.34 -4.94
N ALA A 55 -12.85 -18.43 -6.23
CA ALA A 55 -13.74 -18.92 -7.27
C ALA A 55 -14.03 -20.42 -7.15
N ALA A 56 -13.09 -21.20 -6.60
CA ALA A 56 -13.23 -22.63 -6.39
C ALA A 56 -13.97 -22.98 -5.08
N ASP A 57 -14.15 -22.02 -4.17
CA ASP A 57 -14.87 -22.26 -2.90
C ASP A 57 -16.40 -22.28 -3.12
N PRO A 58 -17.07 -23.45 -2.96
CA PRO A 58 -18.52 -23.55 -3.13
C PRO A 58 -19.33 -22.76 -2.09
N ALA A 59 -18.72 -22.30 -1.00
CA ALA A 59 -19.35 -21.38 -0.07
C ALA A 59 -19.51 -19.95 -0.66
N CYS A 60 -18.60 -19.54 -1.56
CA CYS A 60 -18.66 -18.23 -2.22
C CYS A 60 -19.79 -18.15 -3.27
N CYS A 61 -20.10 -19.27 -3.93
CA CYS A 61 -21.18 -19.39 -4.92
C CYS A 61 -22.60 -19.34 -4.34
N ARG A 62 -22.78 -19.28 -3.01
CA ARG A 62 -24.09 -19.30 -2.34
C ARG A 62 -24.68 -17.91 -2.04
N MET A 63 -24.00 -16.83 -2.43
CA MET A 63 -24.40 -15.44 -2.18
C MET A 63 -25.06 -14.74 -3.39
N VAL A 64 -25.44 -15.47 -4.44
CA VAL A 64 -26.22 -14.96 -5.59
C VAL A 64 -27.56 -15.68 -5.72
#